data_AF-A0A534VL24-F1
#
_entry.id   AF-A0A534VL24-F1
#
_cell.length_a   1.000
_cell.length_b   1.000
_cell.length_c   1.000
_cell.angle_alpha   90.00
_cell.angle_beta   90.00
_cell.angle_gamma   90.00
#
_symmetry.space_group_name_H-M   'P 1'
#
loop_
_entity.id
_entity.type
_entity.pdbx_description
1 polymer ?
#
loop_
_entity_poly.entity_id
_entity_poly.type
_entity_poly.pdbx_seq_one_letter_code
_entity_poly.pdbx_strand_id
1 'polypeptide(L)'
;MMEPVDDANTGDIRCLECSTAISEGVATVRTARGVFCADCFARLKQQAQQVLAAQSENIDFARALAGALLGGIGGAVVWWGVTIATHVSFGLVAIVIGVAVGKGIVMLTGGKRAQSLQVMSVVVAAAAYAVGTYLTKRTFILEYLHRQGKLVDLPLVPTSPSYFFGVVSAGFHAFDLVFLAIVVHQAWKIPAPVRLPG
;
A
#
# COMPACT_ATOMS: atom_id res chain seq x y z
N MET A 1 -15.25 12.69 -60.52
CA MET A 1 -15.08 11.22 -60.48
C MET A 1 -14.95 10.89 -59.00
N MET A 2 -16.06 10.50 -58.39
CA MET A 2 -16.23 10.34 -56.94
C MET A 2 -16.29 8.84 -56.69
N GLU A 3 -15.28 8.28 -56.03
CA GLU A 3 -15.26 6.85 -55.66
C GLU A 3 -16.40 6.58 -54.66
N PRO A 4 -17.20 5.52 -54.85
CA PRO A 4 -18.13 5.07 -53.83
C PRO A 4 -17.31 4.54 -52.64
N VAL A 5 -17.58 5.08 -51.45
CA VAL A 5 -17.05 4.54 -50.20
C VAL A 5 -17.72 3.18 -49.99
N ASP A 6 -16.96 2.10 -50.15
CA ASP A 6 -17.42 0.73 -49.90
C ASP A 6 -17.78 0.55 -48.42
N ASP A 7 -19.08 0.60 -48.13
CA ASP A 7 -19.72 0.08 -46.92
C ASP A 7 -19.58 -1.46 -46.86
N ALA A 8 -18.41 -1.99 -46.50
CA ALA A 8 -18.26 -3.45 -46.33
C ALA A 8 -17.09 -3.85 -45.43
N ASN A 9 -17.18 -3.53 -44.13
CA ASN A 9 -16.62 -4.44 -43.13
C ASN A 9 -17.55 -4.50 -41.91
N THR A 10 -18.79 -4.94 -42.16
CA THR A 10 -19.72 -5.45 -41.14
C THR A 10 -19.20 -6.79 -40.63
N GLY A 11 -18.02 -6.78 -40.02
CA GLY A 11 -17.48 -7.94 -39.33
C GLY A 11 -18.36 -8.21 -38.13
N ASP A 12 -19.20 -9.23 -38.24
CA ASP A 12 -20.01 -9.90 -37.21
C ASP A 12 -19.49 -9.62 -35.79
N ILE A 13 -19.89 -8.50 -35.17
CA ILE A 13 -19.40 -8.13 -33.85
C ILE A 13 -20.05 -9.11 -32.88
N ARG A 14 -19.27 -10.04 -32.35
CA ARG A 14 -19.74 -11.05 -31.41
C ARG A 14 -19.37 -10.67 -29.98
N CYS A 15 -20.24 -11.01 -29.05
CA CYS A 15 -19.93 -10.89 -27.63
C CYS A 15 -18.75 -11.80 -27.29
N LEU A 16 -17.74 -11.27 -26.59
CA LEU A 16 -16.54 -12.03 -26.25
C LEU A 16 -16.81 -13.21 -25.30
N GLU A 17 -17.87 -13.13 -24.48
CA GLU A 17 -18.22 -14.14 -23.47
C GLU A 17 -19.14 -15.23 -24.06
N CYS A 18 -20.22 -14.84 -24.72
CA CYS A 18 -21.27 -15.77 -25.18
C CYS A 18 -21.24 -16.03 -26.69
N SER A 19 -20.32 -15.40 -27.43
CA SER A 19 -20.18 -15.51 -28.90
C SER A 19 -21.43 -15.15 -29.71
N THR A 20 -22.46 -14.55 -29.09
CA THR A 20 -23.69 -14.11 -29.76
C THR A 20 -23.40 -12.93 -30.68
N ALA A 21 -23.94 -12.96 -31.90
CA ALA A 21 -23.89 -11.85 -32.83
C ALA A 21 -24.66 -10.65 -32.28
N ILE A 22 -24.01 -9.49 -32.25
CA ILE A 22 -24.59 -8.25 -31.77
C ILE A 22 -25.30 -7.59 -32.94
N SER A 23 -26.63 -7.67 -32.96
CA SER A 23 -27.48 -6.97 -33.93
C SER A 23 -27.75 -5.52 -33.51
N GLU A 24 -28.17 -4.69 -34.48
CA GLU A 24 -28.61 -3.32 -34.22
C GLU A 24 -29.75 -3.30 -33.19
N GLY A 25 -29.55 -2.57 -32.08
CA GLY A 25 -30.52 -2.45 -30.97
C GLY A 25 -30.15 -3.18 -29.69
N VAL A 26 -29.10 -4.02 -29.68
CA VAL A 26 -28.59 -4.65 -28.45
C VAL A 26 -27.65 -3.68 -27.73
N ALA A 27 -27.92 -3.39 -26.46
CA ALA A 27 -27.02 -2.58 -25.64
C ALA A 27 -25.67 -3.31 -25.46
N THR A 28 -24.58 -2.66 -25.89
CA THR A 28 -23.22 -3.22 -25.80
C THR A 28 -22.32 -2.37 -24.93
N VAL A 29 -21.38 -3.04 -24.26
CA VAL A 29 -20.30 -2.37 -23.54
C VAL A 29 -18.98 -2.69 -24.24
N ARG A 30 -18.29 -1.65 -24.73
CA ARG A 30 -16.95 -1.78 -25.31
C ARG A 30 -15.90 -1.64 -24.19
N THR A 31 -15.03 -2.63 -24.08
CA THR A 31 -13.89 -2.63 -23.15
C THR A 31 -12.59 -2.68 -23.94
N ALA A 32 -11.45 -2.46 -23.27
CA ALA A 32 -10.13 -2.60 -23.90
C ALA A 32 -9.84 -4.00 -24.47
N ARG A 33 -10.59 -5.03 -24.03
CA ARG A 33 -10.43 -6.42 -24.48
C ARG A 33 -11.40 -6.83 -25.59
N GLY A 34 -12.40 -6.01 -25.89
CA GLY A 34 -13.43 -6.32 -26.88
C GLY A 34 -14.83 -5.91 -26.44
N VAL A 35 -15.84 -6.39 -27.17
CA VAL A 35 -17.25 -6.01 -27.01
C VAL A 35 -18.02 -7.08 -26.23
N PHE A 36 -18.80 -6.67 -25.23
CA PHE A 36 -19.67 -7.55 -24.45
C PHE A 36 -21.14 -7.16 -24.61
N CYS A 37 -22.02 -8.16 -24.55
CA CYS A 37 -23.46 -7.97 -24.44
C CYS A 37 -23.82 -7.39 -23.05
N ALA A 38 -24.83 -6.52 -22.94
CA ALA A 38 -25.22 -5.92 -21.66
C ALA A 38 -25.50 -6.96 -20.56
N ASP A 39 -26.20 -8.05 -20.88
CA ASP A 39 -26.51 -9.12 -19.91
C ASP A 39 -25.26 -9.89 -19.45
N CYS A 40 -24.33 -10.11 -20.38
CA CYS A 40 -23.05 -10.77 -20.14
C CYS A 40 -22.18 -9.92 -19.22
N PHE A 41 -22.09 -8.62 -19.53
CA PHE A 41 -21.37 -7.66 -18.72
C PHE A 41 -22.00 -7.50 -17.32
N ALA A 42 -23.33 -7.48 -17.22
CA ALA A 42 -24.04 -7.40 -15.95
C ALA A 42 -23.75 -8.62 -15.05
N ARG A 43 -23.78 -9.84 -15.61
CA ARG A 43 -23.44 -11.07 -14.86
C ARG A 43 -21.98 -11.10 -14.41
N LEU A 44 -21.04 -10.76 -15.28
CA LEU A 44 -19.62 -10.67 -14.94
C LEU A 44 -19.37 -9.63 -13.84
N LYS A 45 -20.02 -8.47 -13.93
CA LYS A 45 -19.94 -7.41 -12.92
C LYS A 45 -20.51 -7.88 -11.58
N GLN A 46 -21.66 -8.57 -11.57
CA GLN A 46 -22.25 -9.14 -10.36
C GLN A 46 -21.36 -10.20 -9.72
N GLN A 47 -20.80 -11.13 -10.49
CA GLN A 47 -19.88 -12.15 -9.98
C GLN A 47 -18.62 -11.51 -9.37
N ALA A 48 -18.04 -10.53 -10.06
CA ALA A 48 -16.88 -9.82 -9.56
C ALA A 48 -17.21 -9.02 -8.28
N GLN A 49 -18.40 -8.42 -8.19
CA GLN A 49 -18.87 -7.77 -6.96
C GLN A 49 -19.07 -8.76 -5.82
N GLN A 50 -19.62 -9.96 -6.07
CA GLN A 50 -19.77 -11.00 -5.05
C GLN A 50 -18.42 -11.49 -4.52
N VAL A 51 -17.43 -11.71 -5.40
CA VAL A 51 -16.07 -12.08 -4.99
C VAL A 51 -15.42 -10.97 -4.17
N LEU A 52 -15.60 -9.71 -4.55
CA LEU A 52 -15.10 -8.56 -3.78
C LEU A 52 -15.79 -8.43 -2.41
N ALA A 53 -17.10 -8.67 -2.34
CA ALA A 53 -17.86 -8.65 -1.08
C ALA A 53 -17.38 -9.78 -0.14
N ALA A 54 -17.20 -10.99 -0.66
CA ALA A 54 -16.69 -12.13 0.10
C ALA A 54 -15.25 -11.92 0.63
N GLN A 55 -14.42 -11.16 -0.11
CA GLN A 55 -13.09 -10.75 0.35
C GLN A 55 -13.15 -9.80 1.55
N SER A 56 -14.23 -9.00 1.68
CA SER A 56 -14.42 -8.05 2.78
C SER A 56 -15.05 -8.65 4.04
N GLU A 57 -15.87 -9.69 3.89
CA GLU A 57 -16.67 -10.26 4.99
C GLU A 57 -15.87 -11.24 5.87
N ASN A 58 -14.87 -11.93 5.30
CA ASN A 58 -14.04 -12.92 6.01
C ASN A 58 -12.62 -12.42 6.30
N ILE A 59 -12.43 -11.13 6.61
CA ILE A 59 -11.09 -10.62 6.93
C ILE A 59 -10.70 -11.08 8.33
N ASP A 60 -9.66 -11.91 8.42
CA ASP A 60 -9.03 -12.24 9.70
C ASP A 60 -8.13 -11.06 10.12
N PHE A 61 -8.72 -10.13 10.88
CA PHE A 61 -8.04 -8.94 11.39
C PHE A 61 -6.84 -9.27 12.27
N ALA A 62 -6.84 -10.40 12.97
CA ALA A 62 -5.73 -10.80 13.82
C ALA A 62 -4.50 -11.14 12.98
N ARG A 63 -4.68 -11.93 11.91
CA ARG A 63 -3.59 -12.22 10.95
C ARG A 63 -3.11 -10.97 10.23
N ALA A 64 -4.05 -10.10 9.86
CA ALA A 64 -3.72 -8.84 9.22
C ALA A 64 -2.84 -7.95 10.12
N LEU A 65 -3.23 -7.79 11.39
CA LEU A 65 -2.45 -7.03 12.36
C LEU A 65 -1.09 -7.67 12.63
N ALA A 66 -1.03 -9.00 12.78
CA ALA A 66 0.24 -9.71 12.94
C ALA A 66 1.17 -9.47 11.75
N GLY A 67 0.65 -9.53 10.52
CA GLY A 67 1.41 -9.23 9.31
C GLY A 67 1.90 -7.79 9.24
N ALA A 68 1.04 -6.84 9.63
CA ALA A 68 1.41 -5.43 9.72
C ALA A 68 2.54 -5.19 10.71
N LEU A 69 2.43 -5.77 11.92
CA LEU A 69 3.42 -5.62 12.98
C LEU A 69 4.75 -6.26 12.62
N LEU A 70 4.74 -7.49 12.09
CA LEU A 70 5.97 -8.15 11.63
C LEU A 70 6.65 -7.37 10.51
N GLY A 71 5.86 -6.88 9.53
CA GLY A 71 6.37 -6.03 8.46
C GLY A 71 6.91 -4.69 8.98
N GLY A 72 6.23 -4.07 9.95
CA GLY A 72 6.64 -2.80 10.54
C GLY A 72 7.92 -2.92 11.36
N ILE A 73 8.00 -3.93 12.23
CA ILE A 73 9.20 -4.23 13.03
C ILE A 73 10.37 -4.56 12.09
N GLY A 74 10.17 -5.48 11.15
CA GLY A 74 11.21 -5.85 10.20
C GLY A 74 11.69 -4.66 9.35
N GLY A 75 10.75 -3.87 8.82
CA GLY A 75 11.07 -2.68 8.04
C GLY A 75 11.83 -1.62 8.85
N ALA A 76 11.41 -1.36 10.10
CA ALA A 76 12.07 -0.40 10.97
C ALA A 76 13.48 -0.85 11.37
N VAL A 77 13.67 -2.14 11.67
CA VAL A 77 15.00 -2.70 12.00
C VAL A 77 15.94 -2.61 10.80
N VAL A 78 15.48 -2.99 9.60
CA VAL A 78 16.27 -2.89 8.37
C VAL A 78 16.66 -1.44 8.11
N TRP A 79 15.70 -0.50 8.20
CA TRP A 79 15.98 0.91 8.00
C TRP A 79 16.99 1.46 9.00
N TRP A 80 16.77 1.19 10.29
CA TRP A 80 17.66 1.61 11.37
C TRP A 80 19.08 1.09 11.16
N GLY A 81 19.25 -0.20 10.89
CA GLY A 81 20.56 -0.82 10.66
C GLY A 81 21.30 -0.23 9.46
N VAL A 82 20.61 -0.02 8.34
CA VAL A 82 21.19 0.61 7.15
C VAL A 82 21.60 2.06 7.43
N THR A 83 20.78 2.80 8.18
CA THR A 83 21.05 4.22 8.48
C THR A 83 22.28 4.38 9.38
N ILE A 84 22.45 3.51 10.37
CA ILE A 84 23.67 3.51 11.19
C ILE A 84 24.90 3.15 10.35
N ALA A 85 24.81 2.10 9.52
CA ALA A 85 25.95 1.63 8.74
C ALA A 85 26.44 2.66 7.71
N THR A 86 25.53 3.48 7.18
CA THR A 86 25.84 4.46 6.13
C THR A 86 26.02 5.88 6.63
N HIS A 87 25.63 6.17 7.87
CA HIS A 87 25.53 7.54 8.43
C HIS A 87 24.69 8.52 7.58
N VAL A 88 23.85 8.01 6.68
CA VAL A 88 23.00 8.83 5.80
C VAL A 88 21.54 8.40 5.95
N SER A 89 20.70 9.35 6.35
CA SER A 89 19.24 9.16 6.40
C SER A 89 18.67 9.25 4.98
N PHE A 90 18.66 8.14 4.26
CA PHE A 90 18.04 8.05 2.95
C PHE A 90 16.52 7.95 3.05
N GLY A 91 15.81 8.94 2.52
CA GLY A 91 14.36 8.88 2.31
C GLY A 91 13.88 7.68 1.48
N LEU A 92 14.76 7.16 0.61
CA LEU A 92 14.49 5.98 -0.19
C LEU A 92 14.21 4.74 0.70
N VAL A 93 14.85 4.65 1.86
CA VAL A 93 14.69 3.51 2.76
C VAL A 93 13.35 3.57 3.51
N ALA A 94 12.72 4.75 3.61
CA ALA A 94 11.38 4.90 4.17
C ALA A 94 10.32 4.11 3.36
N ILE A 95 10.56 3.87 2.07
CA ILE A 95 9.74 2.99 1.21
C ILE A 95 9.69 1.57 1.79
N VAL A 96 10.78 1.10 2.38
CA VAL A 96 10.90 -0.28 2.91
C VAL A 96 9.85 -0.54 3.99
N ILE A 97 9.62 0.40 4.91
CA ILE A 97 8.64 0.24 5.99
C ILE A 97 7.23 0.14 5.42
N GLY A 98 6.83 1.11 4.58
CA GLY A 98 5.48 1.12 4.00
C GLY A 98 5.22 -0.12 3.15
N VAL A 99 6.22 -0.55 2.37
CA VAL A 99 6.13 -1.78 1.56
C VAL A 99 6.06 -3.03 2.45
N ALA A 100 6.91 -3.13 3.48
CA ALA A 100 6.95 -4.29 4.36
C ALA A 100 5.64 -4.45 5.15
N VAL A 101 5.08 -3.37 5.69
CA VAL A 101 3.79 -3.39 6.41
C VAL A 101 2.66 -3.79 5.45
N GLY A 102 2.56 -3.13 4.29
CA GLY A 102 1.52 -3.41 3.31
C GLY A 102 1.58 -4.85 2.79
N LYS A 103 2.78 -5.34 2.44
CA LYS A 103 2.98 -6.73 1.99
C LYS A 103 2.75 -7.73 3.12
N GLY A 104 3.14 -7.42 4.35
CA GLY A 104 2.92 -8.27 5.51
C GLY A 104 1.42 -8.54 5.73
N ILE A 105 0.59 -7.50 5.66
CA ILE A 105 -0.87 -7.63 5.73
C ILE A 105 -1.39 -8.53 4.60
N VAL A 106 -1.03 -8.23 3.36
CA VAL A 106 -1.54 -8.96 2.18
C VAL A 106 -1.10 -10.43 2.21
N MET A 107 0.14 -10.71 2.63
CA MET A 107 0.67 -12.07 2.71
C MET A 107 -0.05 -12.90 3.78
N LEU A 108 -0.26 -12.36 4.97
CA LEU A 108 -0.87 -13.11 6.09
C LEU A 108 -2.39 -13.20 6.00
N THR A 109 -3.04 -12.31 5.25
CA THR A 109 -4.49 -12.38 4.98
C THR A 109 -4.85 -13.24 3.78
N GLY A 110 -3.86 -13.85 3.09
CA GLY A 110 -4.09 -14.69 1.92
C GLY A 110 -4.42 -13.90 0.65
N GLY A 111 -3.84 -12.70 0.50
CA GLY A 111 -4.03 -11.85 -0.68
C GLY A 111 -5.21 -10.88 -0.59
N LYS A 112 -5.92 -10.81 0.55
CA LYS A 112 -7.12 -9.98 0.70
C LYS A 112 -6.77 -8.49 0.66
N ARG A 113 -7.65 -7.73 0.01
CA ARG A 113 -7.52 -6.27 -0.15
C ARG A 113 -8.83 -5.58 0.17
N ALA A 114 -8.81 -4.68 1.14
CA ALA A 114 -9.99 -3.98 1.64
C ALA A 114 -9.60 -2.62 2.20
N GLN A 115 -10.55 -1.69 2.21
CA GLN A 115 -10.30 -0.33 2.70
C GLN A 115 -9.95 -0.29 4.19
N SER A 116 -10.54 -1.17 5.01
CA SER A 116 -10.20 -1.32 6.43
C SER A 116 -8.73 -1.71 6.64
N LEU A 117 -8.19 -2.57 5.77
CA LEU A 117 -6.79 -2.97 5.79
C LEU A 117 -5.84 -1.82 5.40
N GLN A 118 -6.28 -0.89 4.55
CA GLN A 118 -5.49 0.30 4.21
C GLN A 118 -5.30 1.22 5.41
N VAL A 119 -6.38 1.50 6.16
CA VAL A 119 -6.32 2.35 7.36
C VAL A 119 -5.38 1.73 8.39
N MET A 120 -5.55 0.44 8.66
CA MET A 120 -4.67 -0.28 9.59
C MET A 120 -3.20 -0.28 9.13
N SER A 121 -2.94 -0.49 7.83
CA SER A 121 -1.59 -0.44 7.28
C SER A 121 -0.93 0.91 7.50
N VAL A 122 -1.66 2.00 7.26
CA VAL A 122 -1.16 3.37 7.48
C VAL A 122 -0.84 3.62 8.95
N VAL A 123 -1.74 3.24 9.87
CA VAL A 123 -1.52 3.44 11.32
C VAL A 123 -0.27 2.68 11.79
N VAL A 124 -0.14 1.41 11.41
CA VAL A 124 1.00 0.58 11.80
C VAL A 124 2.30 1.08 11.16
N ALA A 125 2.27 1.47 9.88
CA ALA A 125 3.44 2.00 9.18
C ALA A 125 3.92 3.34 9.76
N ALA A 126 3.00 4.24 10.12
CA ALA A 126 3.33 5.50 10.78
C ALA A 126 3.95 5.26 12.17
N ALA A 127 3.39 4.33 12.95
CA ALA A 127 3.96 3.93 14.24
C ALA A 127 5.36 3.32 14.07
N ALA A 128 5.55 2.40 13.12
CA ALA A 128 6.85 1.80 12.82
C ALA A 128 7.88 2.84 12.36
N TYR A 129 7.49 3.80 11.53
CA TYR A 129 8.34 4.92 11.13
C TYR A 129 8.77 5.78 12.33
N ALA A 130 7.84 6.11 13.23
CA ALA A 130 8.16 6.87 14.44
C ALA A 130 9.15 6.12 15.34
N VAL A 131 8.96 4.81 15.52
CA VAL A 131 9.90 3.95 16.27
C VAL A 131 11.27 3.90 15.60
N GLY A 132 11.34 3.70 14.27
CA GLY A 132 12.61 3.71 13.54
C GLY A 132 13.34 5.05 13.64
N THR A 133 12.60 6.16 13.60
CA THR A 133 13.13 7.52 13.77
C THR A 133 13.72 7.70 15.17
N TYR A 134 13.01 7.26 16.21
CA TYR A 134 13.49 7.29 17.58
C TYR A 134 14.81 6.51 17.74
N LEU A 135 14.85 5.26 17.26
CA LEU A 135 16.03 4.41 17.36
C LEU A 135 17.24 5.03 16.67
N THR A 136 17.04 5.59 15.47
CA THR A 136 18.07 6.24 14.67
C THR A 136 18.61 7.50 15.36
N LYS A 137 17.72 8.39 15.81
CA LYS A 137 18.10 9.62 16.52
C LYS A 137 18.82 9.29 17.83
N ARG A 138 18.31 8.32 18.59
CA ARG A 138 18.96 7.81 19.82
C ARG A 138 20.39 7.37 19.55
N THR A 139 20.64 6.56 18.52
CA THR A 139 22.00 6.07 18.22
C THR A 139 22.96 7.20 17.86
N PHE A 140 22.55 8.15 17.03
CA PHE A 140 23.40 9.30 16.69
C PHE A 140 23.65 10.22 17.89
N ILE A 141 22.64 10.47 18.73
CA ILE A 141 22.78 11.28 19.95
C ILE A 141 23.77 10.62 20.92
N LEU A 142 23.64 9.31 21.13
CA LEU A 142 24.54 8.55 22.00
C LEU A 142 25.97 8.54 21.48
N GLU A 143 26.17 8.37 20.16
CA GLU A 143 27.50 8.43 19.56
C GLU A 143 28.13 9.82 19.73
N TYR A 144 27.34 10.89 19.53
CA TYR A 144 27.80 12.27 19.73
C TYR A 144 28.18 12.56 21.19
N LEU A 145 27.36 12.13 22.16
CA LEU A 145 27.63 12.32 23.59
C LEU A 145 28.84 11.50 24.07
N HIS A 146 29.00 10.27 23.56
CA HIS A 146 30.19 9.46 23.84
C HIS A 146 31.46 10.15 23.35
N ARG A 147 31.44 10.76 22.16
CA ARG A 147 32.59 11.54 21.65
C ARG A 147 32.91 12.77 22.53
N GLN A 148 31.93 13.32 23.25
CA GLN A 148 32.14 14.40 24.22
C GLN A 148 32.52 13.92 25.63
N GLY A 149 32.74 12.61 25.83
CA GLY A 149 33.08 12.04 27.13
C GLY A 149 31.91 12.02 28.13
N LYS A 150 30.67 12.23 27.66
CA LYS A 150 29.46 12.15 28.50
C LYS A 150 28.84 10.76 28.38
N LEU A 151 28.85 10.00 29.47
CA LEU A 151 28.16 8.72 29.58
C LEU A 151 26.71 8.95 30.00
N VAL A 152 25.88 9.39 29.05
CA VAL A 152 24.41 9.45 29.23
C VAL A 152 23.82 8.24 28.55
N ASP A 153 23.06 7.44 29.31
CA ASP A 153 22.39 6.27 28.77
C ASP A 153 20.94 6.64 28.41
N LEU A 154 20.61 6.59 27.11
CA LEU A 154 19.22 6.70 26.67
C LEU A 154 18.64 5.29 26.61
N PRO A 155 17.51 4.97 27.24
CA PRO A 155 16.96 3.63 27.20
C PRO A 155 16.45 3.26 25.79
N LEU A 156 16.62 1.98 25.42
CA LEU A 156 16.23 1.45 24.09
C LEU A 156 14.70 1.43 23.93
N VAL A 157 14.00 1.18 25.02
CA VAL A 157 12.54 1.35 25.14
C VAL A 157 12.27 2.68 25.85
N PRO A 158 11.46 3.58 25.27
CA PRO A 158 11.16 4.85 25.92
C PRO A 158 10.42 4.61 27.25
N THR A 159 10.92 5.20 28.33
CA THR A 159 10.35 5.10 29.69
C THR A 159 9.03 5.86 29.83
N SER A 160 8.74 6.82 28.94
CA SER A 160 7.44 7.47 28.85
C SER A 160 7.11 7.90 27.42
N PRO A 161 5.80 8.09 27.09
CA PRO A 161 5.38 8.65 25.80
C PRO A 161 5.93 10.05 25.55
N SER A 162 6.02 10.89 26.59
CA SER A 162 6.57 12.25 26.47
C SER A 162 8.05 12.26 26.09
N TYR A 163 8.86 11.33 26.62
CA TYR A 163 10.25 11.16 26.21
C TYR A 163 10.37 10.71 24.76
N PHE A 164 9.53 9.78 24.32
CA PHE A 164 9.49 9.34 22.92
C PHE A 164 9.20 10.50 21.97
N PHE A 165 8.13 11.26 22.22
CA PHE A 165 7.79 12.41 21.38
C PHE A 165 8.85 13.50 21.43
N GLY A 166 9.49 13.72 22.59
CA GLY A 166 10.62 14.63 22.72
C GLY A 166 11.78 14.27 21.78
N VAL A 167 12.18 12.99 21.74
CA VAL A 167 13.29 12.53 20.87
C VAL A 167 12.88 12.48 19.40
N VAL A 168 11.65 12.07 19.09
CA VAL A 168 11.15 12.04 17.70
C VAL A 168 11.04 13.45 17.13
N SER A 169 10.58 14.42 17.92
CA SER A 169 10.45 15.83 17.50
C SER A 169 11.76 16.62 17.57
N ALA A 170 12.74 16.17 18.35
CA ALA A 170 14.07 16.78 18.38
C ALA A 170 14.72 16.70 16.99
N GLY A 171 15.07 17.86 16.41
CA GLY A 171 15.64 17.92 15.06
C GLY A 171 14.68 17.44 13.97
N PHE A 172 13.38 17.67 14.12
CA PHE A 172 12.40 17.38 13.07
C PHE A 172 12.63 18.33 11.89
N HIS A 173 12.93 17.78 10.72
CA HIS A 173 13.17 18.54 9.50
C HIS A 173 11.99 18.37 8.53
N ALA A 174 11.84 19.29 7.58
CA ALA A 174 10.80 19.18 6.53
C ALA A 174 10.86 17.83 5.77
N PHE A 175 12.05 17.24 5.68
CA PHE A 175 12.25 15.92 5.07
C PHE A 175 11.56 14.78 5.82
N ASP A 176 11.40 14.85 7.15
CA ASP A 176 10.70 13.83 7.93
C ASP A 176 9.22 13.71 7.52
N LEU A 177 8.59 14.84 7.15
CA LEU A 177 7.22 14.85 6.62
C LEU A 177 7.15 14.19 5.24
N VAL A 178 8.14 14.45 4.39
CA VAL A 178 8.23 13.83 3.06
C VAL A 178 8.37 12.32 3.19
N PHE A 179 9.22 11.84 4.10
CA PHE A 179 9.43 10.42 4.33
C PHE A 179 8.20 9.76 4.93
N LEU A 180 7.56 10.40 5.91
CA LEU A 180 6.29 9.93 6.46
C LEU A 180 5.21 9.84 5.37
N ALA A 181 5.10 10.86 4.50
CA ALA A 181 4.15 10.85 3.39
C ALA A 181 4.41 9.68 2.42
N ILE A 182 5.68 9.40 2.11
CA ILE A 182 6.07 8.24 1.29
C ILE A 182 5.67 6.93 1.97
N VAL A 183 6.00 6.75 3.26
CA VAL A 183 5.64 5.55 4.03
C VAL A 183 4.13 5.32 4.01
N VAL A 184 3.36 6.37 4.32
CA VAL A 184 1.89 6.34 4.34
C VAL A 184 1.34 6.02 2.95
N HIS A 185 1.88 6.64 1.90
CA HIS A 185 1.44 6.38 0.53
C HIS A 185 1.65 4.91 0.12
N GLN A 186 2.82 4.34 0.43
CA GLN A 186 3.12 2.94 0.10
C GLN A 186 2.24 1.98 0.92
N ALA A 187 2.10 2.25 2.22
CA ALA A 187 1.24 1.46 3.12
C ALA A 187 -0.23 1.51 2.70
N TRP A 188 -0.71 2.65 2.19
CA TRP A 188 -2.08 2.79 1.70
C TRP A 188 -2.32 2.06 0.37
N LYS A 189 -1.38 2.17 -0.57
CA LYS A 189 -1.56 1.68 -1.94
C LYS A 189 -1.57 0.15 -2.03
N ILE A 190 -0.76 -0.54 -1.23
CA ILE A 190 -0.56 -2.00 -1.34
C ILE A 190 -1.82 -2.82 -0.99
N PRO A 191 -2.50 -2.59 0.15
CA PRO A 191 -3.73 -3.30 0.51
C PRO A 191 -4.99 -2.72 -0.16
N ALA A 192 -4.85 -1.82 -1.14
CA ALA A 192 -5.98 -1.13 -1.77
C ALA A 192 -6.94 -2.10 -2.50
N PRO A 193 -8.26 -1.96 -2.28
CA PRO A 193 -9.24 -2.81 -2.96
C PRO A 193 -9.23 -2.54 -4.47
N VAL A 194 -9.44 -3.60 -5.25
CA VAL A 194 -9.57 -3.49 -6.71
C VAL A 194 -10.92 -2.86 -7.03
N ARG A 195 -10.92 -1.67 -7.64
CA ARG A 195 -12.15 -1.03 -8.14
C ARG A 195 -12.43 -1.52 -9.56
N LEU A 196 -13.61 -2.07 -9.78
CA LEU A 196 -14.10 -2.37 -11.13
C LEU A 196 -14.58 -1.06 -11.77
N PRO A 197 -14.28 -0.83 -13.07
CA PRO A 197 -14.86 0.31 -13.79
C PRO A 197 -16.40 0.18 -13.79
N GLY A 198 -17.06 1.32 -13.55
CA GLY A 198 -18.51 1.46 -13.46
C GLY A 198 -19.20 1.24 -14.79
#